data_AF-A0AAV4QMI8-F1
#
_entry.id   AF-A0AAV4QMI8-F1
#
_cell.length_a   1.000
_cell.length_b   1.000
_cell.length_c   1.000
_cell.angle_alpha   90.00
_cell.angle_beta   90.00
_cell.angle_gamma   90.00
#
_symmetry.space_group_name_H-M   'P 1'
#
loop_
_entity.id
_entity.type
_entity.pdbx_description
1 polymer ?
#
loop_
_entity_poly.entity_id
_entity_poly.type
_entity_poly.pdbx_seq_one_letter_code
_entity_poly.pdbx_strand_id
1 'polypeptide(L)'
;MEKRSGKPENVVISLENILEEKPPVVEDEPKTMRALFVHFSWKCLKSLVFVGCVAFFFQQTAEFYFLYRTYPTATNIVVTYPKFLKTPAITICNRNLINRTAFCTQHPDQCTQPQNIERFCEKHPSICVGNISELTIPKLGYHTYENVLKTLLYQKSCTRIPV
;
A
#
# COMPACT_ATOMS: atom_id res chain seq x y z
N MET A 1 -11.22 117.97 -15.89
CA MET A 1 -10.59 118.55 -17.11
C MET A 1 -9.39 117.71 -17.45
N GLU A 2 -9.48 117.02 -18.57
CA GLU A 2 -8.46 116.20 -19.23
C GLU A 2 -7.35 117.09 -19.82
N LYS A 3 -6.09 116.68 -19.74
CA LYS A 3 -5.12 116.75 -20.85
C LYS A 3 -3.89 115.87 -20.59
N ARG A 4 -3.70 114.92 -21.50
CA ARG A 4 -2.57 113.99 -21.68
C ARG A 4 -1.56 114.62 -22.66
N SER A 5 -0.25 114.35 -22.52
CA SER A 5 0.69 113.98 -23.59
C SER A 5 2.15 114.42 -23.32
N GLY A 6 3.11 113.49 -23.50
CA GLY A 6 4.54 113.78 -23.65
C GLY A 6 5.51 112.69 -23.12
N LYS A 7 6.05 111.86 -24.01
CA LYS A 7 7.10 110.80 -23.88
C LYS A 7 8.28 111.21 -24.84
N PRO A 8 9.48 110.56 -25.00
CA PRO A 8 10.27 109.53 -24.28
C PRO A 8 11.76 109.90 -23.99
N GLU A 9 12.50 109.05 -23.27
CA GLU A 9 13.93 108.71 -23.52
C GLU A 9 14.22 107.33 -22.88
N ASN A 10 14.32 106.22 -23.65
CA ASN A 10 15.52 105.59 -24.23
C ASN A 10 16.46 104.97 -23.17
N VAL A 11 16.32 103.67 -22.86
CA VAL A 11 17.12 102.54 -23.40
C VAL A 11 18.61 102.65 -23.09
N VAL A 12 19.07 101.99 -22.02
CA VAL A 12 20.46 101.60 -21.80
C VAL A 12 20.50 100.28 -21.00
N ILE A 13 20.80 99.17 -21.71
CA ILE A 13 21.57 97.96 -21.28
C ILE A 13 20.88 97.06 -20.23
N SER A 14 20.29 95.87 -20.49
CA SER A 14 20.68 94.69 -21.28
C SER A 14 22.06 94.10 -20.93
N LEU A 15 22.24 93.44 -19.77
CA LEU A 15 23.35 92.49 -19.57
C LEU A 15 23.24 91.58 -18.33
N GLU A 16 22.06 91.01 -18.03
CA GLU A 16 21.97 89.95 -17.00
C GLU A 16 21.12 88.74 -17.43
N ASN A 17 20.97 88.56 -18.74
CA ASN A 17 20.64 87.27 -19.32
C ASN A 17 21.75 86.95 -20.33
N ILE A 18 22.25 85.70 -20.25
CA ILE A 18 23.14 85.04 -21.21
C ILE A 18 24.65 85.20 -20.92
N LEU A 19 25.09 84.52 -19.86
CA LEU A 19 26.26 83.64 -19.91
C LEU A 19 25.78 82.32 -19.29
N GLU A 20 25.29 81.38 -20.11
CA GLU A 20 26.09 80.23 -20.58
C GLU A 20 26.67 79.50 -19.37
N GLU A 21 26.07 78.40 -18.91
CA GLU A 21 26.02 77.16 -19.67
C GLU A 21 24.74 76.38 -19.31
N LYS A 22 23.99 75.95 -20.33
CA LYS A 22 23.10 74.80 -20.20
C LYS A 22 23.86 73.58 -20.72
N PRO A 23 24.39 72.71 -19.85
CA PRO A 23 24.72 71.35 -20.22
C PRO A 23 23.76 70.38 -19.45
N PRO A 24 23.85 69.07 -19.64
CA PRO A 24 22.88 68.31 -20.43
C PRO A 24 21.89 67.53 -19.55
N VAL A 25 20.83 67.05 -20.19
CA VAL A 25 20.02 65.91 -19.75
C VAL A 25 20.95 64.73 -19.42
N VAL A 26 21.03 64.32 -18.14
CA VAL A 26 21.64 63.04 -17.72
C VAL A 26 20.88 62.48 -16.51
N GLU A 27 20.01 61.50 -16.83
CA GLU A 27 19.53 60.34 -16.06
C GLU A 27 19.36 60.42 -14.53
N ASP A 28 18.11 60.62 -14.10
CA ASP A 28 17.62 60.25 -12.76
C ASP A 28 17.11 58.77 -12.79
N GLU A 29 17.98 57.84 -13.19
CA GLU A 29 17.67 56.40 -13.33
C GLU A 29 18.18 55.55 -12.13
N PRO A 30 17.75 55.81 -10.88
CA PRO A 30 17.74 54.72 -9.89
C PRO A 30 16.43 54.58 -9.10
N LYS A 31 15.47 55.50 -9.23
CA LYS A 31 14.20 55.47 -8.47
C LYS A 31 13.07 54.79 -9.25
N THR A 32 12.94 55.09 -10.54
CA THR A 32 11.93 54.49 -11.44
C THR A 32 12.19 52.99 -11.65
N MET A 33 13.45 52.62 -11.85
CA MET A 33 13.87 51.23 -12.01
C MET A 33 13.56 50.39 -10.76
N ARG A 34 13.84 50.90 -9.54
CA ARG A 34 13.51 50.20 -8.28
C ARG A 34 12.01 49.99 -8.08
N ALA A 35 11.17 50.97 -8.41
CA ALA A 35 9.71 50.84 -8.31
C ALA A 35 9.16 49.80 -9.31
N LEU A 36 9.70 49.76 -10.53
CA LEU A 36 9.37 48.75 -11.53
C LEU A 36 9.77 47.34 -11.05
N PHE A 37 10.97 47.18 -10.49
CA PHE A 37 11.44 45.93 -9.92
C PHE A 37 10.58 45.47 -8.74
N VAL A 38 10.20 46.34 -7.80
CA VAL A 38 9.32 45.97 -6.67
C VAL A 38 7.95 45.50 -7.15
N HIS A 39 7.37 46.19 -8.14
CA HIS A 39 6.10 45.79 -8.73
C HIS A 39 6.20 44.44 -9.47
N PHE A 40 7.31 44.22 -10.16
CA PHE A 40 7.60 42.95 -10.83
C PHE A 40 7.82 41.81 -9.82
N SER A 41 8.64 42.03 -8.79
CA SER A 41 8.88 41.09 -7.69
C SER A 41 7.61 40.75 -6.92
N TRP A 42 6.71 41.71 -6.70
CA TRP A 42 5.41 41.48 -6.06
C TRP A 42 4.49 40.61 -6.91
N LYS A 43 4.49 40.81 -8.24
CA LYS A 43 3.75 39.95 -9.17
C LYS A 43 4.34 38.55 -9.24
N CYS A 44 5.67 38.41 -9.28
CA CYS A 44 6.35 37.12 -9.26
C CYS A 44 6.10 36.38 -7.94
N LEU A 45 6.17 37.05 -6.80
CA LEU A 45 5.87 36.46 -5.50
C LEU A 45 4.43 35.93 -5.45
N LYS A 46 3.46 36.75 -5.87
CA LYS A 46 2.05 36.32 -5.95
C LYS A 46 1.87 35.13 -6.89
N SER A 47 2.55 35.14 -8.04
CA SER A 47 2.52 34.03 -9.00
C SER A 47 3.15 32.77 -8.43
N LEU A 48 4.28 32.87 -7.73
CA LEU A 48 4.96 31.73 -7.11
C LEU A 48 4.11 31.12 -5.99
N VAL A 49 3.48 31.95 -5.18
CA VAL A 49 2.54 31.49 -4.15
C VAL A 49 1.35 30.78 -4.81
N PHE A 50 0.78 31.35 -5.86
CA PHE A 50 -0.33 30.73 -6.60
C PHE A 50 0.07 29.37 -7.20
N VAL A 51 1.22 29.30 -7.86
CA VAL A 51 1.74 28.05 -8.42
C VAL A 51 2.01 27.02 -7.32
N GLY A 52 2.56 27.44 -6.17
CA GLY A 52 2.76 26.58 -5.01
C GLY A 52 1.44 26.01 -4.47
N CYS A 53 0.41 26.85 -4.34
CA CYS A 53 -0.92 26.41 -3.91
C CYS A 53 -1.53 25.40 -4.88
N VAL A 54 -1.42 25.65 -6.19
CA VAL A 54 -1.94 24.76 -7.23
C VAL A 54 -1.20 23.42 -7.23
N ALA A 55 0.13 23.44 -7.13
CA ALA A 55 0.94 22.22 -7.05
C ALA A 55 0.58 21.38 -5.82
N PHE A 56 0.44 22.02 -4.65
CA PHE A 56 0.04 21.33 -3.42
C PHE A 56 -1.37 20.75 -3.53
N PHE A 57 -2.30 21.49 -4.16
CA PHE A 57 -3.66 21.00 -4.43
C PHE A 57 -3.66 19.73 -5.30
N PHE A 58 -2.87 19.71 -6.38
CA PHE A 58 -2.76 18.52 -7.22
C PHE A 58 -2.11 17.35 -6.49
N GLN A 59 -1.07 17.59 -5.69
CA GLN A 59 -0.43 16.55 -4.89
C GLN A 59 -1.42 15.90 -3.92
N GLN A 60 -2.12 16.71 -3.13
CA GLN A 60 -3.12 16.21 -2.18
C GLN A 60 -4.22 15.42 -2.91
N THR A 61 -4.71 15.95 -4.03
CA THR A 61 -5.76 15.28 -4.82
C THR A 61 -5.27 13.94 -5.40
N ALA A 62 -4.02 13.85 -5.85
CA ALA A 62 -3.45 12.62 -6.37
C ALA A 62 -3.33 11.53 -5.30
N GLU A 63 -2.94 11.90 -4.07
CA GLU A 63 -2.88 10.98 -2.94
C GLU A 63 -4.27 10.42 -2.58
N PHE A 64 -5.27 11.29 -2.49
CA PHE A 64 -6.67 10.85 -2.29
C PHE A 64 -7.16 9.98 -3.44
N TYR A 65 -6.78 10.28 -4.67
CA TYR A 65 -7.15 9.49 -5.83
C TYR A 65 -6.51 8.09 -5.83
N PHE A 66 -5.26 7.98 -5.40
CA PHE A 66 -4.59 6.70 -5.23
C PHE A 66 -5.22 5.87 -4.11
N LEU A 67 -5.55 6.51 -2.98
CA LEU A 67 -6.29 5.87 -1.89
C LEU A 67 -7.67 5.37 -2.35
N TYR A 68 -8.38 6.16 -3.16
CA TYR A 68 -9.65 5.76 -3.74
C TYR A 68 -9.50 4.54 -4.67
N ARG A 69 -8.47 4.52 -5.52
CA ARG A 69 -8.21 3.39 -6.44
C ARG A 69 -7.82 2.10 -5.74
N THR A 70 -7.19 2.18 -4.57
CA THR A 70 -6.77 0.99 -3.81
C THR A 70 -7.90 0.34 -3.01
N TYR A 71 -9.09 0.95 -2.99
CA TYR A 71 -10.29 0.48 -2.26
C TYR A 71 -9.95 -0.14 -0.89
N PRO A 72 -9.23 0.57 -0.01
CA PRO A 72 -8.90 0.04 1.30
C PRO A 72 -10.20 -0.16 2.07
N THR A 73 -10.51 -1.41 2.41
CA THR A 73 -11.67 -1.75 3.21
C THR A 73 -11.29 -1.67 4.68
N ALA A 74 -11.93 -0.76 5.42
CA ALA A 74 -11.82 -0.71 6.86
C ALA A 74 -12.84 -1.68 7.46
N THR A 75 -12.36 -2.75 8.11
CA THR A 75 -13.23 -3.68 8.84
C THR A 75 -13.33 -3.24 10.30
N ASN A 76 -14.56 -3.02 10.77
CA ASN A 76 -14.80 -2.79 12.20
C ASN A 76 -15.17 -4.14 12.84
N ILE A 77 -14.33 -4.61 13.76
CA ILE A 77 -14.55 -5.88 14.46
C ILE A 77 -15.21 -5.55 15.80
N VAL A 78 -16.45 -6.00 15.97
CA VAL A 78 -17.16 -5.92 17.25
C VAL A 78 -17.33 -7.34 17.79
N VAL A 79 -16.78 -7.58 18.98
CA VAL A 79 -16.95 -8.85 19.68
C VAL A 79 -18.27 -8.79 20.46
N THR A 80 -19.20 -9.70 20.14
CA THR A 80 -20.47 -9.84 20.84
C THR A 80 -20.57 -11.22 21.48
N TYR A 81 -21.22 -11.30 22.64
CA TYR A 81 -21.44 -12.55 23.38
C TYR A 81 -22.93 -12.92 23.32
N PRO A 82 -23.39 -13.59 22.25
CA PRO A 82 -24.79 -13.97 22.13
C PRO A 82 -25.17 -15.06 23.15
N LYS A 83 -26.42 -15.03 23.63
CA LYS A 83 -26.95 -16.02 24.58
C LYS A 83 -27.05 -17.43 23.99
N PHE A 84 -27.14 -17.55 22.66
CA PHE A 84 -27.19 -18.81 21.94
C PHE A 84 -26.14 -18.81 20.84
N LEU A 85 -25.24 -19.79 20.88
CA LEU A 85 -24.21 -20.01 19.87
C LEU A 85 -24.61 -21.24 19.05
N LYS A 86 -24.62 -21.09 17.72
CA LYS A 86 -24.77 -22.24 16.83
C LYS A 86 -23.51 -23.08 16.94
N THR A 87 -23.64 -24.32 17.40
CA THR A 87 -22.53 -25.26 17.50
C THR A 87 -21.99 -25.58 16.11
N PRO A 88 -20.67 -25.50 15.88
CA PRO A 88 -20.09 -25.89 14.60
C PRO A 88 -20.16 -27.41 14.44
N ALA A 89 -20.24 -27.87 13.19
CA ALA A 89 -20.12 -29.28 12.90
C ALA A 89 -18.70 -29.76 13.22
N ILE A 90 -18.58 -30.75 14.09
CA ILE A 90 -17.30 -31.38 14.43
C ILE A 90 -17.10 -32.58 13.51
N THR A 91 -15.97 -32.60 12.81
CA THR A 91 -15.57 -33.73 11.96
C THR A 91 -14.30 -34.34 12.52
N ILE A 92 -14.36 -35.62 12.89
CA ILE A 92 -13.20 -36.37 13.41
C ILE A 92 -12.74 -37.36 12.35
N CYS A 93 -11.45 -37.34 12.03
CA CYS A 93 -10.85 -38.20 11.02
C CYS A 93 -9.80 -39.12 11.63
N ASN A 94 -9.84 -40.40 11.27
CA ASN A 94 -8.71 -41.28 11.56
C ASN A 94 -7.53 -40.93 10.63
N ARG A 95 -6.31 -40.87 11.20
CA ARG A 95 -5.08 -40.70 10.41
C ARG A 95 -4.71 -41.99 9.67
N ASN A 96 -5.14 -43.13 10.17
CA ASN A 96 -4.95 -44.39 9.48
C ASN A 96 -5.94 -44.50 8.32
N LEU A 97 -5.38 -44.66 7.12
CA LEU A 97 -6.13 -44.63 5.87
C LEU A 97 -6.83 -45.95 5.57
N ILE A 98 -6.22 -47.06 5.96
CA ILE A 98 -6.69 -48.41 5.68
C ILE A 98 -6.81 -49.15 7.00
N ASN A 99 -7.97 -49.77 7.25
CA ASN A 99 -8.07 -50.70 8.35
C ASN A 99 -7.28 -51.97 8.02
N ARG A 100 -6.11 -52.12 8.64
CA ARG A 100 -5.13 -53.18 8.38
C ARG A 100 -5.74 -54.58 8.47
N THR A 101 -6.56 -54.83 9.49
CA THR A 101 -7.17 -56.15 9.70
C THR A 101 -8.18 -56.45 8.61
N ALA A 102 -9.13 -55.54 8.36
CA ALA A 102 -10.14 -55.70 7.32
C ALA A 102 -9.53 -55.87 5.92
N PHE A 103 -8.46 -55.12 5.62
CA PHE A 103 -7.77 -55.20 4.33
C PHE A 103 -7.03 -56.54 4.14
N CYS A 104 -6.25 -56.97 5.13
CA CYS A 104 -5.51 -58.24 5.02
C CYS A 104 -6.41 -59.48 5.08
N THR A 105 -7.62 -59.37 5.63
CA THR A 105 -8.62 -60.44 5.54
C THR A 105 -9.19 -60.58 4.13
N GLN A 106 -9.40 -59.47 3.40
CA GLN A 106 -9.89 -59.52 2.01
C GLN A 106 -8.79 -59.80 0.97
N HIS A 107 -7.59 -59.29 1.19
CA HIS A 107 -6.46 -59.38 0.24
C HIS A 107 -5.19 -59.90 0.94
N PRO A 108 -5.14 -61.20 1.27
CA PRO A 108 -4.01 -61.78 1.99
C PRO A 108 -2.71 -61.79 1.17
N ASP A 109 -2.80 -61.85 -0.16
CA ASP A 109 -1.68 -61.80 -1.11
C ASP A 109 -0.93 -60.46 -1.10
N GLN A 110 -1.63 -59.39 -0.71
CA GLN A 110 -1.10 -58.03 -0.64
C GLN A 110 -0.57 -57.66 0.75
N CYS A 111 -0.54 -58.59 1.70
CA CYS A 111 0.00 -58.37 3.03
C CYS A 111 1.30 -59.15 3.27
N THR A 112 2.20 -58.57 4.06
CA THR A 112 3.48 -59.18 4.45
C THR A 112 3.74 -58.94 5.92
N GLN A 113 4.40 -59.91 6.56
CA GLN A 113 4.95 -59.75 7.90
C GLN A 113 6.30 -59.02 7.81
N PRO A 114 6.57 -58.04 8.68
CA PRO A 114 7.87 -57.36 8.70
C PRO A 114 8.96 -58.35 9.12
N GLN A 115 10.08 -58.35 8.39
CA GLN A 115 11.22 -59.25 8.67
C GLN A 115 11.84 -59.02 10.05
N ASN A 116 11.76 -57.80 10.59
CA ASN A 116 12.24 -57.45 11.92
C ASN A 116 11.15 -56.67 12.67
N ILE A 117 10.40 -57.39 13.50
CA ILE A 117 9.23 -56.86 14.23
C ILE A 117 9.67 -55.85 15.29
N GLU A 118 10.74 -56.13 16.03
CA GLU A 118 11.24 -55.28 17.11
C GLU A 118 11.63 -53.90 16.59
N ARG A 119 12.49 -53.85 15.56
CA ARG A 119 12.92 -52.59 14.94
C ARG A 119 11.77 -51.83 14.28
N PHE A 120 10.77 -52.57 13.77
CA PHE A 120 9.56 -51.98 13.21
C PHE A 120 8.72 -51.29 14.29
N CYS A 121 8.54 -51.95 15.44
CA CYS A 121 7.75 -51.43 16.55
C CYS A 121 8.43 -50.29 17.30
N GLU A 122 9.77 -50.27 17.37
CA GLU A 122 10.53 -49.11 17.88
C GLU A 122 10.24 -47.86 17.05
N LYS A 123 10.18 -48.00 15.73
CA LYS A 123 9.93 -46.89 14.81
C LYS A 123 8.45 -46.50 14.77
N HIS A 124 7.53 -47.44 14.99
CA HIS A 124 6.09 -47.26 14.86
C HIS A 124 5.31 -47.85 16.05
N PRO A 125 5.45 -47.27 17.26
CA PRO A 125 4.86 -47.83 18.48
C PRO A 125 3.32 -47.86 18.44
N SER A 126 2.69 -46.91 17.75
CA SER A 126 1.23 -46.84 17.60
C SER A 126 0.61 -47.96 16.75
N ILE A 127 1.43 -48.68 15.97
CA ILE A 127 0.97 -49.79 15.10
C ILE A 127 1.06 -51.15 15.81
N CYS A 128 1.96 -51.25 16.78
CA CYS A 128 2.28 -52.48 17.53
C CYS A 128 1.52 -52.56 18.86
N VAL A 129 0.23 -52.25 18.84
CA VAL A 129 -0.63 -52.37 20.03
C VAL A 129 -1.23 -53.78 20.06
N GLY A 130 -0.86 -54.59 21.07
CA GLY A 130 -1.37 -55.94 21.26
C GLY A 130 -0.39 -57.04 20.85
N ASN A 131 -0.90 -58.16 20.31
CA ASN A 131 -0.08 -59.31 19.92
C ASN A 131 0.73 -59.02 18.65
N ILE A 132 2.04 -58.90 18.81
CA ILE A 132 3.00 -58.52 17.77
C ILE A 132 3.35 -59.68 16.81
N SER A 133 3.10 -60.92 17.22
CA SER A 133 3.50 -62.12 16.47
C SER A 133 2.63 -62.36 15.22
N GLU A 134 1.41 -61.83 15.18
CA GLU A 134 0.47 -61.96 14.06
C GLU A 134 0.37 -60.67 13.22
N LEU A 135 1.36 -59.79 13.33
CA LEU A 135 1.34 -58.47 12.71
C LEU A 135 1.52 -58.55 11.19
N THR A 136 0.42 -58.48 10.44
CA THR A 136 0.45 -58.39 8.96
C THR A 136 0.22 -56.98 8.47
N ILE A 137 1.06 -56.48 7.56
CA ILE A 137 0.99 -55.10 7.04
C ILE A 137 0.79 -55.13 5.51
N PRO A 138 -0.09 -54.29 4.95
CA PRO A 138 -0.27 -54.20 3.51
C PRO A 138 0.99 -53.66 2.81
N LYS A 139 1.42 -54.34 1.74
CA LYS A 139 2.56 -53.96 0.88
C LYS A 139 2.35 -52.58 0.25
N LEU A 140 1.09 -52.27 -0.09
CA LEU A 140 0.68 -51.06 -0.80
C LEU A 140 0.87 -49.78 0.03
N GLY A 141 0.97 -49.86 1.37
CA GLY A 141 1.07 -48.68 2.23
C GLY A 141 2.50 -48.29 2.63
N TYR A 142 3.49 -49.17 2.40
CA TYR A 142 4.87 -48.97 2.88
C TYR A 142 5.86 -48.60 1.76
N HIS A 143 5.59 -49.00 0.52
CA HIS A 143 6.50 -48.81 -0.63
C HIS A 143 6.03 -47.79 -1.67
N THR A 144 4.81 -47.25 -1.57
CA THR A 144 4.34 -46.25 -2.52
C THR A 144 4.76 -44.86 -2.07
N TYR A 145 5.63 -44.25 -2.88
CA TYR A 145 5.90 -42.83 -2.92
C TYR A 145 4.64 -42.00 -2.66
N GLU A 146 4.78 -40.96 -1.84
CA GLU A 146 3.74 -40.04 -1.33
C GLU A 146 2.72 -39.49 -2.35
N ASN A 147 2.98 -39.63 -3.66
CA ASN A 147 2.28 -38.88 -4.70
C ASN A 147 1.10 -39.63 -5.34
N VAL A 148 1.08 -40.97 -5.31
CA VAL A 148 0.00 -41.76 -5.94
C VAL A 148 -1.16 -42.00 -4.95
N LEU A 149 -0.85 -42.12 -3.66
CA LEU A 149 -1.86 -42.35 -2.62
C LEU A 149 -2.63 -41.08 -2.21
N LYS A 150 -2.04 -39.89 -2.39
CA LYS A 150 -2.69 -38.59 -2.10
C LYS A 150 -3.92 -38.35 -2.98
N THR A 151 -3.93 -38.86 -4.22
CA THR A 151 -4.99 -38.58 -5.20
C THR A 151 -6.12 -39.61 -5.19
N LEU A 152 -5.82 -40.89 -4.93
CA LEU A 152 -6.82 -41.97 -5.01
C LEU A 152 -7.56 -42.24 -3.69
N LEU A 153 -7.02 -41.82 -2.55
CA LEU A 153 -7.56 -42.15 -1.24
C LEU A 153 -7.74 -40.90 -0.36
N TYR A 154 -8.17 -39.79 -0.96
CA TYR A 154 -8.69 -38.64 -0.21
C TYR A 154 -10.07 -38.92 0.43
N GLN A 155 -10.36 -40.18 0.73
CA GLN A 155 -11.51 -40.61 1.50
C GLN A 155 -10.98 -41.02 2.88
N LYS A 156 -10.51 -40.03 3.63
CA LYS A 156 -10.29 -40.21 5.07
C LYS A 156 -11.60 -40.72 5.66
N SER A 157 -11.57 -41.79 6.46
CA SER A 157 -12.70 -42.21 7.30
C SER A 157 -12.94 -41.12 8.34
N CYS A 158 -13.63 -40.07 7.92
CA CYS A 158 -14.04 -38.95 8.73
C CYS A 158 -15.51 -39.13 9.06
N THR A 159 -15.82 -39.20 10.35
CA THR A 159 -17.20 -39.24 10.82
C THR A 159 -17.61 -37.82 11.19
N ARG A 160 -18.70 -37.34 10.60
CA ARG A 160 -19.36 -36.11 11.05
C ARG A 160 -20.20 -36.45 12.27
N ILE A 161 -19.98 -35.74 13.37
CA ILE A 161 -20.81 -35.88 14.56
C ILE A 161 -21.95 -34.86 14.43
N PRO A 162 -23.22 -35.30 14.29
CA PRO A 162 -24.35 -34.39 14.39
C PRO A 162 -24.42 -33.86 15.83
N VAL A 163 -24.51 -32.53 15.97
CA VAL A 163 -24.68 -31.82 17.25
C VAL A 163 -26.13 -31.43 17.40
#